data_AF-A0A2D9HCK6-F1
#
_entry.id   AF-A0A2D9HCK6-F1
#
_cell.length_a   1.000
_cell.length_b   1.000
_cell.length_c   1.000
_cell.angle_alpha   90.00
_cell.angle_beta   90.00
_cell.angle_gamma   90.00
#
_symmetry.space_group_name_H-M   'P 1'
#
loop_
_entity.id
_entity.type
_entity.pdbx_description
1 polymer ?
#
loop_
_entity_poly.entity_id
_entity_poly.type
_entity_poly.pdbx_seq_one_letter_code
_entity_poly.pdbx_strand_id
1 'polypeptide(L)'
;MERLELPAIRSLVQTEQFGSWFAEFTGLQARLGMLQEELNELKLKRRRMLFECDYWRDRADESLLESSRLRAEIENLEADAARAEAEAYRVLMRYENKRAEVTELWEKIGVVELRVDDYRDEATRNRIQKKIQPELNRLRDAYGTGSEAKEQLWDEHEKLWIRSAEASLTGPEVAIQATRLEQRYADLVAKAEGYRKQADELASQVEEANEDLTAVSQALDTLKASANEHFNCLCHREFLYWLAGDDRQLVYLVPLIDNRHDYNIEIRARYLYQCGAEEGVAHLAPVPVVNDDAEDMSRLREIFEGLVEAL
;
A
#
# COMPACT_ATOMS: atom_id res chain seq x y z
N MET A 1 28.86 47.49 -12.86
CA MET A 1 29.85 46.54 -13.38
C MET A 1 30.93 47.31 -14.08
N GLU A 2 32.09 47.38 -13.47
CA GLU A 2 33.28 47.95 -14.11
C GLU A 2 33.87 46.92 -15.07
N ARG A 3 34.51 47.39 -16.14
CA ARG A 3 35.20 46.50 -17.06
C ARG A 3 36.59 46.23 -16.53
N LEU A 4 37.02 44.97 -16.59
CA LEU A 4 38.34 44.57 -16.10
C LEU A 4 39.21 44.11 -17.26
N GLU A 5 40.49 44.43 -17.18
CA GLU A 5 41.49 43.88 -18.08
C GLU A 5 41.83 42.43 -17.69
N LEU A 6 42.27 41.65 -18.67
CA LEU A 6 42.58 40.23 -18.50
C LEU A 6 43.58 39.93 -17.35
N PRO A 7 44.68 40.71 -17.16
CA PRO A 7 45.61 40.46 -16.06
C PRO A 7 44.96 40.62 -14.68
N ALA A 8 44.05 41.60 -14.53
CA ALA A 8 43.34 41.83 -13.28
C ALA A 8 42.42 40.65 -12.94
N ILE A 9 41.71 40.09 -13.93
CA ILE A 9 40.85 38.92 -13.74
C ILE A 9 41.68 37.68 -13.37
N ARG A 10 42.83 37.47 -14.01
CA ARG A 10 43.74 36.36 -13.67
C ARG A 10 44.22 36.44 -12.23
N SER A 11 44.66 37.63 -11.79
CA SER A 11 45.08 37.87 -10.41
C SER A 11 43.95 37.59 -9.43
N LEU A 12 42.74 38.06 -9.73
CA LEU A 12 41.55 37.87 -8.90
C LEU A 12 41.22 36.38 -8.70
N VAL A 13 41.20 35.57 -9.76
CA VAL A 13 40.89 34.13 -9.70
C VAL A 13 41.93 33.34 -8.89
N GLN A 14 43.15 33.86 -8.80
CA GLN A 14 44.25 33.28 -8.01
C GLN A 14 44.23 33.71 -6.54
N THR A 15 43.39 34.69 -6.16
CA THR A 15 43.30 35.13 -4.76
C THR A 15 42.77 34.04 -3.83
N GLU A 16 43.22 34.09 -2.58
CA GLU A 16 42.68 33.24 -1.52
C GLU A 16 41.18 33.49 -1.28
N GLN A 17 40.75 34.76 -1.41
CA GLN A 17 39.34 35.13 -1.29
C GLN A 17 38.47 34.42 -2.33
N PHE A 18 38.89 34.39 -3.60
CA PHE A 18 38.19 33.64 -4.65
C PHE A 18 38.22 32.13 -4.39
N GLY A 19 39.37 31.59 -3.96
CA GLY A 19 39.51 30.18 -3.61
C GLY A 19 38.55 29.75 -2.50
N SER A 20 38.43 30.55 -1.44
CA SER A 20 37.52 30.33 -0.32
C SER A 20 36.05 30.40 -0.76
N TRP A 21 35.67 31.45 -1.49
CA TRP A 21 34.32 31.61 -2.03
C TRP A 21 33.91 30.42 -2.92
N PHE A 22 34.82 29.98 -3.80
CA PHE A 22 34.57 28.85 -4.69
C PHE A 22 34.44 27.52 -3.92
N ALA A 23 35.25 27.31 -2.88
CA ALA A 23 35.13 26.14 -2.01
C ALA A 23 33.78 26.12 -1.27
N GLU A 24 33.33 27.27 -0.77
CA GLU A 24 32.01 27.40 -0.15
C GLU A 24 30.87 27.12 -1.17
N PHE A 25 30.98 27.67 -2.37
CA PHE A 25 30.00 27.46 -3.45
C PHE A 25 29.86 25.98 -3.81
N THR A 26 30.98 25.30 -4.05
CA THR A 26 30.99 23.87 -4.39
C THR A 26 30.49 23.00 -3.23
N GLY A 27 30.82 23.36 -1.99
CA GLY A 27 30.30 22.70 -0.80
C GLY A 27 28.78 22.83 -0.66
N LEU A 28 28.23 24.01 -0.87
CA LEU A 28 26.79 24.24 -0.85
C LEU A 28 26.07 23.55 -2.02
N GLN A 29 26.64 23.54 -3.22
CA GLN A 29 26.08 22.79 -4.36
C GLN A 29 26.04 21.29 -4.09
N ALA A 30 27.12 20.72 -3.56
CA ALA A 30 27.16 19.31 -3.19
C ALA A 30 26.10 19.00 -2.12
N ARG A 31 25.97 19.84 -1.09
CA ARG A 31 24.95 19.69 -0.06
C ARG A 31 23.53 19.77 -0.62
N LEU A 32 23.27 20.70 -1.54
CA LEU A 32 21.98 20.82 -2.22
C LEU A 32 21.64 19.54 -3.00
N GLY A 33 22.61 18.97 -3.72
CA GLY A 33 22.44 17.70 -4.43
C GLY A 33 22.09 16.53 -3.50
N MET A 34 22.85 16.37 -2.39
CA MET A 34 22.57 15.33 -1.40
C MET A 34 21.17 15.48 -0.77
N LEU A 35 20.78 16.71 -0.39
CA LEU A 35 19.46 16.97 0.19
C LEU A 35 18.33 16.69 -0.81
N GLN A 36 18.53 16.97 -2.09
CA GLN A 36 17.55 16.64 -3.14
C GLN A 36 17.35 15.13 -3.28
N GLU A 37 18.44 14.35 -3.26
CA GLU A 37 18.39 12.89 -3.30
C GLU A 37 17.69 12.33 -2.06
N GLU A 38 18.10 12.76 -0.87
CA GLU A 38 17.49 12.36 0.40
C GLU A 38 15.99 12.68 0.46
N LEU A 39 15.62 13.89 0.04
CA LEU A 39 14.21 14.31 -0.03
C LEU A 39 13.40 13.42 -0.97
N ASN A 40 13.96 13.04 -2.12
CA ASN A 40 13.30 12.13 -3.06
C ASN A 40 13.13 10.72 -2.47
N GLU A 41 14.16 10.23 -1.78
CA GLU A 41 14.07 8.95 -1.07
C GLU A 41 13.01 8.96 0.03
N LEU A 42 12.98 10.01 0.87
CA LEU A 42 11.99 10.15 1.95
C LEU A 42 10.57 10.22 1.39
N LYS A 43 10.36 10.97 0.30
CA LYS A 43 9.07 11.01 -0.41
C LYS A 43 8.67 9.64 -0.93
N LEU A 44 9.60 8.86 -1.48
CA LEU A 44 9.33 7.51 -1.97
C LEU A 44 8.99 6.55 -0.81
N LYS A 45 9.79 6.56 0.27
CA LYS A 45 9.55 5.77 1.48
C LYS A 45 8.17 6.08 2.06
N ARG A 46 7.80 7.36 2.18
CA ARG A 46 6.49 7.80 2.65
C ARG A 46 5.35 7.28 1.78
N ARG A 47 5.45 7.42 0.45
CA ARG A 47 4.45 6.90 -0.49
C ARG A 47 4.25 5.39 -0.34
N ARG A 48 5.35 4.65 -0.15
CA ARG A 48 5.28 3.21 0.10
C ARG A 48 4.52 2.89 1.40
N MET A 49 4.80 3.60 2.49
CA MET A 49 4.09 3.38 3.76
C MET A 49 2.59 3.68 3.65
N LEU A 50 2.21 4.71 2.90
CA LEU A 50 0.80 5.01 2.63
C LEU A 50 0.13 3.89 1.82
N PHE A 51 0.80 3.40 0.78
CA PHE A 51 0.29 2.29 -0.02
C PHE A 51 0.09 1.02 0.83
N GLU A 52 1.06 0.67 1.68
CA GLU A 52 0.93 -0.47 2.59
C GLU A 52 -0.24 -0.27 3.57
N CYS A 53 -0.41 0.93 4.11
CA CYS A 53 -1.55 1.26 4.98
C CYS A 53 -2.89 1.00 4.27
N ASP A 54 -3.06 1.52 3.05
CA ASP A 54 -4.30 1.35 2.27
C ASP A 54 -4.53 -0.13 1.95
N TYR A 55 -3.49 -0.85 1.53
CA TYR A 55 -3.57 -2.30 1.29
C TYR A 55 -4.07 -3.08 2.52
N TRP A 56 -3.52 -2.79 3.71
CA TRP A 56 -3.92 -3.49 4.92
C TRP A 56 -5.33 -3.09 5.41
N ARG A 57 -5.78 -1.85 5.14
CA ARG A 57 -7.16 -1.44 5.38
C ARG A 57 -8.14 -2.19 4.51
N ASP A 58 -7.87 -2.29 3.21
CA ASP A 58 -8.74 -3.04 2.29
C ASP A 58 -8.88 -4.50 2.73
N ARG A 59 -7.76 -5.13 3.16
CA ARG A 59 -7.78 -6.50 3.72
C ARG A 59 -8.54 -6.61 5.04
N ALA A 60 -8.50 -5.59 5.87
CA ALA A 60 -9.27 -5.53 7.09
C ALA A 60 -10.77 -5.48 6.74
N ASP A 61 -11.17 -4.60 5.83
CA ASP A 61 -12.57 -4.44 5.40
C ASP A 61 -13.13 -5.73 4.79
N GLU A 62 -12.34 -6.45 3.98
CA GLU A 62 -12.70 -7.79 3.50
C GLU A 62 -13.01 -8.76 4.66
N SER A 63 -12.18 -8.75 5.70
CA SER A 63 -12.35 -9.64 6.87
C SER A 63 -13.59 -9.26 7.69
N LEU A 64 -13.88 -7.96 7.82
CA LEU A 64 -15.05 -7.44 8.53
C LEU A 64 -16.35 -7.75 7.79
N LEU A 65 -16.34 -7.61 6.47
CA LEU A 65 -17.48 -7.94 5.62
C LEU A 65 -17.84 -9.42 5.74
N GLU A 66 -16.83 -10.29 5.64
CA GLU A 66 -17.04 -11.73 5.75
C GLU A 66 -17.52 -12.12 7.16
N SER A 67 -16.97 -11.53 8.22
CA SER A 67 -17.50 -11.73 9.57
C SER A 67 -18.98 -11.34 9.67
N SER A 68 -19.33 -10.17 9.13
CA SER A 68 -20.70 -9.66 9.15
C SER A 68 -21.66 -10.59 8.40
N ARG A 69 -21.21 -11.19 7.29
CA ARG A 69 -21.96 -12.22 6.56
C ARG A 69 -22.19 -13.47 7.42
N LEU A 70 -21.15 -13.96 8.10
CA LEU A 70 -21.28 -15.11 9.00
C LEU A 70 -22.20 -14.80 10.19
N ARG A 71 -22.22 -13.57 10.70
CA ARG A 71 -23.17 -13.14 11.74
C ARG A 71 -24.61 -13.23 11.25
N ALA A 72 -24.90 -12.77 10.04
CA ALA A 72 -26.22 -12.92 9.43
C ALA A 72 -26.59 -14.39 9.18
N GLU A 73 -25.61 -15.24 8.84
CA GLU A 73 -25.82 -16.69 8.70
C GLU A 73 -26.23 -17.33 10.04
N ILE A 74 -25.63 -16.94 11.15
CA ILE A 74 -26.01 -17.41 12.49
C ILE A 74 -27.47 -17.07 12.80
N GLU A 75 -27.91 -15.83 12.54
CA GLU A 75 -29.30 -15.42 12.76
C GLU A 75 -30.27 -16.27 11.93
N ASN A 76 -29.90 -16.59 10.69
CA ASN A 76 -30.69 -17.46 9.83
C ASN A 76 -30.73 -18.90 10.36
N LEU A 77 -29.60 -19.44 10.83
CA LEU A 77 -29.52 -20.78 11.42
C LEU A 77 -30.35 -20.88 12.71
N GLU A 78 -30.30 -19.88 13.58
CA GLU A 78 -31.11 -19.82 14.80
C GLU A 78 -32.62 -19.79 14.47
N ALA A 79 -33.00 -18.98 13.47
CA ALA A 79 -34.39 -18.94 13.00
C ALA A 79 -34.82 -20.27 12.36
N ASP A 80 -33.95 -20.93 11.60
CA ASP A 80 -34.23 -22.25 11.01
C ASP A 80 -34.36 -23.33 12.07
N ALA A 81 -33.47 -23.35 13.07
CA ALA A 81 -33.54 -24.26 14.21
C ALA A 81 -34.87 -24.10 14.96
N ALA A 82 -35.21 -22.88 15.36
CA ALA A 82 -36.45 -22.60 16.08
C ALA A 82 -37.71 -22.99 15.28
N ARG A 83 -37.69 -22.76 13.95
CA ARG A 83 -38.79 -23.17 13.07
C ARG A 83 -38.91 -24.69 12.97
N ALA A 84 -37.79 -25.38 12.74
CA ALA A 84 -37.75 -26.84 12.64
C ALA A 84 -38.16 -27.50 13.96
N GLU A 85 -37.72 -26.98 15.10
CA GLU A 85 -38.11 -27.47 16.42
C GLU A 85 -39.61 -27.29 16.67
N ALA A 86 -40.15 -26.10 16.39
CA ALA A 86 -41.59 -25.84 16.53
C ALA A 86 -42.44 -26.73 15.62
N GLU A 87 -41.97 -27.03 14.41
CA GLU A 87 -42.64 -27.95 13.50
C GLU A 87 -42.53 -29.40 13.98
N ALA A 88 -41.36 -29.83 14.47
CA ALA A 88 -41.15 -31.14 15.07
C ALA A 88 -42.14 -31.39 16.20
N TYR A 89 -42.30 -30.46 17.15
CA TYR A 89 -43.29 -30.61 18.23
C TYR A 89 -44.73 -30.75 17.71
N ARG A 90 -45.10 -30.03 16.64
CA ARG A 90 -46.44 -30.18 16.04
C ARG A 90 -46.63 -31.56 15.42
N VAL A 91 -45.61 -32.08 14.73
CA VAL A 91 -45.63 -33.43 14.15
C VAL A 91 -45.66 -34.49 15.25
N LEU A 92 -44.90 -34.31 16.33
CA LEU A 92 -44.92 -35.19 17.50
C LEU A 92 -46.32 -35.28 18.11
N MET A 93 -47.00 -34.14 18.28
CA MET A 93 -48.37 -34.12 18.79
C MET A 93 -49.35 -34.88 17.87
N ARG A 94 -49.18 -34.76 16.55
CA ARG A 94 -49.98 -35.55 15.59
C ARG A 94 -49.65 -37.04 15.67
N TYR A 95 -48.37 -37.39 15.81
CA TYR A 95 -47.92 -38.76 16.02
C TYR A 95 -48.53 -39.36 17.28
N GLU A 96 -48.49 -38.66 18.41
CA GLU A 96 -49.06 -39.10 19.68
C GLU A 96 -50.57 -39.35 19.59
N ASN A 97 -51.31 -38.43 18.94
CA ASN A 97 -52.74 -38.61 18.66
C ASN A 97 -52.98 -39.84 17.79
N LYS A 98 -52.18 -40.02 16.72
CA LYS A 98 -52.32 -41.18 15.83
C LYS A 98 -51.97 -42.49 16.54
N ARG A 99 -50.94 -42.49 17.40
CA ARG A 99 -50.57 -43.64 18.24
C ARG A 99 -51.71 -44.04 19.17
N ALA A 100 -52.39 -43.06 19.77
CA ALA A 100 -53.58 -43.32 20.59
C ALA A 100 -54.71 -43.96 19.76
N GLU A 101 -55.04 -43.41 18.59
CA GLU A 101 -56.05 -43.98 17.68
C GLU A 101 -55.71 -45.42 17.26
N VAL A 102 -54.44 -45.70 16.93
CA VAL A 102 -53.97 -47.04 16.54
C VAL A 102 -54.05 -48.02 17.72
N THR A 103 -53.71 -47.56 18.93
CA THR A 103 -53.87 -48.35 20.17
C THR A 103 -55.34 -48.70 20.41
N GLU A 104 -56.27 -47.74 20.26
CA GLU A 104 -57.70 -48.01 20.38
C GLU A 104 -58.20 -49.02 19.34
N LEU A 105 -57.71 -48.94 18.10
CA LEU A 105 -58.06 -49.92 17.05
C LEU A 105 -57.58 -51.33 17.42
N TRP A 106 -56.36 -51.45 17.96
CA TRP A 106 -55.82 -52.71 18.45
C TRP A 106 -56.66 -53.30 19.58
N GLU A 107 -57.06 -52.47 20.55
CA GLU A 107 -57.95 -52.89 21.65
C GLU A 107 -59.31 -53.34 21.13
N LYS A 108 -59.91 -52.60 20.18
CA LYS A 108 -61.19 -52.97 19.54
C LYS A 108 -61.10 -54.32 18.82
N ILE A 109 -60.01 -54.57 18.09
CA ILE A 109 -59.76 -55.87 17.46
C ILE A 109 -59.74 -56.96 18.54
N GLY A 110 -58.96 -56.77 19.61
CA GLY A 110 -58.86 -57.73 20.71
C GLY A 110 -60.21 -58.03 21.36
N VAL A 111 -61.03 -57.01 21.64
CA VAL A 111 -62.39 -57.20 22.20
C VAL A 111 -63.28 -58.02 21.26
N VAL A 112 -63.22 -57.73 19.95
CA VAL A 112 -64.03 -58.44 18.95
C VAL A 112 -63.57 -59.90 18.79
N GLU A 113 -62.26 -60.17 18.86
CA GLU A 113 -61.71 -61.53 18.87
C GLU A 113 -62.13 -62.30 20.12
N LEU A 114 -62.06 -61.67 21.30
CA LEU A 114 -62.45 -62.29 22.58
C LEU A 114 -63.94 -62.69 22.60
N ARG A 115 -64.82 -61.88 21.98
CA ARG A 115 -66.25 -62.21 21.82
C ARG A 115 -66.47 -63.49 21.04
N VAL A 116 -65.57 -63.88 20.13
CA VAL A 116 -65.65 -65.16 19.41
C VAL A 116 -65.22 -66.31 20.31
N ASP A 117 -64.17 -66.10 21.11
CA ASP A 117 -63.59 -67.12 21.99
C ASP A 117 -64.49 -67.48 23.20
N ASP A 118 -65.34 -66.55 23.65
CA ASP A 118 -66.30 -66.75 24.74
C ASP A 118 -67.33 -67.88 24.48
N TYR A 119 -67.54 -68.29 23.23
CA TYR A 119 -68.46 -69.37 22.88
C TYR A 119 -67.80 -70.75 23.03
N ARG A 120 -68.32 -71.58 23.94
CA ARG A 120 -67.81 -72.95 24.23
C ARG A 120 -68.16 -74.01 23.17
N ASP A 121 -69.26 -73.82 22.44
CA ASP A 121 -69.68 -74.73 21.36
C ASP A 121 -69.03 -74.33 20.03
N GLU A 122 -68.34 -75.28 19.40
CA GLU A 122 -67.54 -75.08 18.20
C GLU A 122 -68.41 -74.77 16.96
N ALA A 123 -69.62 -75.33 16.89
CA ALA A 123 -70.55 -75.02 15.81
C ALA A 123 -71.07 -73.58 15.89
N THR A 124 -71.33 -73.10 17.12
CA THR A 124 -71.77 -71.73 17.39
C THR A 124 -70.65 -70.72 17.19
N ARG A 125 -69.43 -71.04 17.66
CA ARG A 125 -68.22 -70.24 17.45
C ARG A 125 -67.93 -69.99 15.97
N ASN A 126 -67.95 -71.05 15.15
CA ASN A 126 -67.70 -70.95 13.70
C ASN A 126 -68.73 -70.08 12.97
N ARG A 127 -70.00 -70.11 13.38
CA ARG A 127 -71.05 -69.26 12.79
C ARG A 127 -70.86 -67.79 13.14
N ILE A 128 -70.48 -67.51 14.39
CA ILE A 128 -70.26 -66.15 14.89
C ILE A 128 -68.98 -65.57 14.29
N GLN A 129 -67.92 -66.36 14.20
CA GLN A 129 -66.68 -66.00 13.53
C GLN A 129 -66.93 -65.57 12.08
N LYS A 130 -67.70 -66.35 11.29
CA LYS A 130 -68.05 -65.97 9.91
C LYS A 130 -68.83 -64.66 9.80
N LYS A 131 -69.65 -64.33 10.81
CA LYS A 131 -70.41 -63.06 10.84
C LYS A 131 -69.55 -61.87 11.22
N ILE A 132 -68.58 -62.07 12.12
CA ILE A 132 -67.70 -61.02 12.66
C ILE A 132 -66.47 -60.80 11.76
N GLN A 133 -66.08 -61.78 10.94
CA GLN A 133 -64.90 -61.71 10.07
C GLN A 133 -64.82 -60.44 9.19
N PRO A 134 -65.91 -59.95 8.57
CA PRO A 134 -65.84 -58.71 7.79
C PRO A 134 -65.54 -57.47 8.64
N GLU A 135 -66.03 -57.44 9.88
CA GLU A 135 -65.75 -56.36 10.84
C GLU A 135 -64.30 -56.41 11.30
N LEU A 136 -63.79 -57.61 11.63
CA LEU A 136 -62.38 -57.82 11.95
C LEU A 136 -61.44 -57.41 10.81
N ASN A 137 -61.77 -57.76 9.57
CA ASN A 137 -60.98 -57.37 8.42
C ASN A 137 -60.94 -55.84 8.28
N ARG A 138 -62.08 -55.15 8.40
CA ARG A 138 -62.14 -53.69 8.36
C ARG A 138 -61.31 -53.04 9.47
N LEU A 139 -61.38 -53.58 10.69
CA LEU A 139 -60.59 -53.07 11.81
C LEU A 139 -59.10 -53.29 11.60
N ARG A 140 -58.70 -54.45 11.07
CA ARG A 140 -57.30 -54.76 10.73
C ARG A 140 -56.76 -53.88 9.60
N ASP A 141 -57.56 -53.61 8.57
CA ASP A 141 -57.18 -52.71 7.47
C ASP A 141 -57.00 -51.27 7.97
N ALA A 142 -57.93 -50.81 8.82
CA ALA A 142 -57.84 -49.50 9.46
C ALA A 142 -56.63 -49.39 10.41
N TYR A 143 -56.34 -50.46 11.17
CA TYR A 143 -55.14 -50.55 11.99
C TYR A 143 -53.87 -50.50 11.15
N GLY A 144 -53.78 -51.25 10.05
CA GLY A 144 -52.63 -51.25 9.14
C GLY A 144 -52.37 -49.87 8.56
N THR A 145 -53.40 -49.26 7.96
CA THR A 145 -53.31 -47.89 7.41
C THR A 145 -52.94 -46.87 8.49
N GLY A 146 -53.54 -47.00 9.68
CA GLY A 146 -53.25 -46.12 10.81
C GLY A 146 -51.81 -46.27 11.32
N SER A 147 -51.30 -47.50 11.36
CA SER A 147 -49.92 -47.79 11.76
C SER A 147 -48.92 -47.23 10.75
N GLU A 148 -49.17 -47.38 9.45
CA GLU A 148 -48.33 -46.78 8.41
C GLU A 148 -48.30 -45.25 8.52
N ALA A 149 -49.46 -44.61 8.67
CA ALA A 149 -49.53 -43.15 8.86
C ALA A 149 -48.82 -42.68 10.14
N LYS A 150 -48.88 -43.50 11.21
CA LYS A 150 -48.15 -43.25 12.45
C LYS A 150 -46.63 -43.32 12.24
N GLU A 151 -46.12 -44.35 11.55
CA GLU A 151 -44.68 -44.42 11.23
C GLU A 151 -44.23 -43.26 10.34
N GLN A 152 -45.04 -42.84 9.35
CA GLN A 152 -44.72 -41.67 8.52
C GLN A 152 -44.57 -40.38 9.33
N LEU A 153 -45.43 -40.17 10.33
CA LEU A 153 -45.32 -39.01 11.23
C LEU A 153 -44.06 -39.08 12.10
N TRP A 154 -43.64 -40.28 12.51
CA TRP A 154 -42.40 -40.46 13.25
C TRP A 154 -41.17 -40.13 12.38
N ASP A 155 -41.13 -40.63 11.15
CA ASP A 155 -40.06 -40.32 10.20
C ASP A 155 -39.97 -38.82 9.89
N GLU A 156 -41.12 -38.14 9.76
CA GLU A 156 -41.18 -36.69 9.55
C GLU A 156 -40.66 -35.93 10.78
N HIS A 157 -41.07 -36.34 11.98
CA HIS A 157 -40.57 -35.77 13.23
C HIS A 157 -39.05 -35.90 13.34
N GLU A 158 -38.51 -37.09 13.07
CA GLU A 158 -37.07 -37.35 13.16
C GLU A 158 -36.28 -36.47 12.18
N LYS A 159 -36.76 -36.32 10.94
CA LYS A 159 -36.13 -35.42 9.95
C LYS A 159 -36.10 -33.96 10.42
N LEU A 160 -37.21 -33.47 10.97
CA LEU A 160 -37.29 -32.09 11.49
C LEU A 160 -36.38 -31.90 12.70
N TRP A 161 -36.33 -32.91 13.59
CA TRP A 161 -35.45 -32.88 14.76
C TRP A 161 -33.96 -32.88 14.36
N ILE A 162 -33.57 -33.71 13.39
CA ILE A 162 -32.21 -33.71 12.84
C ILE A 162 -31.86 -32.34 12.26
N ARG A 163 -32.74 -31.76 11.42
CA ARG A 163 -32.52 -30.43 10.84
C ARG A 163 -32.35 -29.35 11.92
N SER A 164 -33.18 -29.40 12.97
CA SER A 164 -33.07 -28.49 14.12
C SER A 164 -31.73 -28.64 14.84
N ALA A 165 -31.28 -29.88 15.04
CA ALA A 165 -30.01 -30.19 15.68
C ALA A 165 -28.81 -29.73 14.83
N GLU A 166 -28.83 -29.99 13.51
CA GLU A 166 -27.81 -29.52 12.57
C GLU A 166 -27.66 -28.00 12.65
N ALA A 167 -28.76 -27.25 12.50
CA ALA A 167 -28.72 -25.79 12.55
C ALA A 167 -28.21 -25.26 13.92
N SER A 168 -28.64 -25.89 15.02
CA SER A 168 -28.21 -25.53 16.38
C SER A 168 -26.74 -25.82 16.66
N LEU A 169 -26.17 -26.85 16.03
CA LEU A 169 -24.76 -27.22 16.18
C LEU A 169 -23.85 -26.41 15.26
N THR A 170 -24.31 -26.10 14.04
CA THR A 170 -23.54 -25.29 13.07
C THR A 170 -23.44 -23.82 13.50
N GLY A 171 -24.48 -23.25 14.12
CA GLY A 171 -24.48 -21.85 14.56
C GLY A 171 -23.26 -21.45 15.41
N PRO A 172 -22.93 -22.18 16.50
CA PRO A 172 -21.72 -21.95 17.29
C PRO A 172 -20.41 -22.08 16.52
N GLU A 173 -20.31 -23.00 15.56
CA GLU A 173 -19.11 -23.14 14.72
C GLU A 173 -18.89 -21.91 13.85
N VAL A 174 -19.96 -21.42 13.22
CA VAL A 174 -19.96 -20.19 12.42
C VAL A 174 -19.65 -18.97 13.31
N ALA A 175 -20.17 -18.93 14.54
CA ALA A 175 -19.87 -17.87 15.51
C ALA A 175 -18.38 -17.79 15.89
N ILE A 176 -17.73 -18.94 16.06
CA ILE A 176 -16.28 -19.00 16.31
C ILE A 176 -15.52 -18.48 15.09
N GLN A 177 -15.94 -18.84 13.87
CA GLN A 177 -15.30 -18.34 12.65
C GLN A 177 -15.45 -16.82 12.49
N ALA A 178 -16.65 -16.27 12.74
CA ALA A 178 -16.90 -14.83 12.73
C ALA A 178 -15.99 -14.10 13.74
N THR A 179 -15.89 -14.62 14.96
CA THR A 179 -15.02 -14.05 16.01
C THR A 179 -13.55 -14.06 15.61
N ARG A 180 -13.06 -15.13 14.96
CA ARG A 180 -11.68 -15.18 14.43
C ARG A 180 -11.45 -14.15 13.33
N LEU A 181 -12.44 -13.88 12.48
CA LEU A 181 -12.35 -12.83 11.46
C LEU A 181 -12.36 -11.43 12.08
N GLU A 182 -13.13 -11.20 13.14
CA GLU A 182 -13.11 -9.92 13.91
C GLU A 182 -11.75 -9.68 14.57
N GLN A 183 -11.13 -10.72 15.14
CA GLN A 183 -9.77 -10.63 15.67
C GLN A 183 -8.76 -10.32 14.57
N ARG A 184 -8.85 -11.02 13.43
CA ARG A 184 -8.01 -10.75 12.27
C ARG A 184 -8.19 -9.32 11.76
N TYR A 185 -9.42 -8.81 11.71
CA TYR A 185 -9.71 -7.43 11.37
C TYR A 185 -8.96 -6.47 12.31
N ALA A 186 -9.07 -6.66 13.62
CA ALA A 186 -8.38 -5.83 14.61
C ALA A 186 -6.85 -5.83 14.41
N ASP A 187 -6.25 -7.00 14.15
CA ASP A 187 -4.82 -7.15 13.89
C ASP A 187 -4.39 -6.40 12.61
N LEU A 188 -5.21 -6.47 11.55
CA LEU A 188 -4.94 -5.81 10.28
C LEU A 188 -5.07 -4.29 10.39
N VAL A 189 -6.08 -3.80 11.11
CA VAL A 189 -6.23 -2.37 11.42
C VAL A 189 -5.03 -1.87 12.20
N ALA A 190 -4.59 -2.58 13.23
CA ALA A 190 -3.41 -2.21 14.01
C ALA A 190 -2.14 -2.12 13.14
N LYS A 191 -1.97 -3.05 12.18
CA LYS A 191 -0.87 -2.98 11.20
C LYS A 191 -0.98 -1.75 10.30
N ALA A 192 -2.16 -1.47 9.76
CA ALA A 192 -2.39 -0.30 8.92
C ALA A 192 -2.11 1.01 9.68
N GLU A 193 -2.55 1.11 10.94
CA GLU A 193 -2.23 2.25 11.81
C GLU A 193 -0.74 2.39 12.07
N GLY A 194 -0.01 1.27 12.22
CA GLY A 194 1.45 1.26 12.32
C GLY A 194 2.12 1.90 11.09
N TYR A 195 1.71 1.49 9.89
CA TYR A 195 2.20 2.10 8.64
C TYR A 195 1.78 3.56 8.50
N ARG A 196 0.58 3.92 8.95
CA ARG A 196 0.12 5.31 8.93
C ARG A 196 1.00 6.20 9.81
N LYS A 197 1.30 5.77 11.03
CA LYS A 197 2.20 6.51 11.93
C LYS A 197 3.58 6.70 11.31
N GLN A 198 4.17 5.65 10.74
CA GLN A 198 5.44 5.75 10.02
C GLN A 198 5.38 6.71 8.84
N ALA A 199 4.27 6.73 8.08
CA ALA A 199 4.08 7.67 6.98
C ALA A 199 3.97 9.13 7.45
N ASP A 200 3.35 9.36 8.61
CA ASP A 200 3.22 10.68 9.22
C ASP A 200 4.58 11.14 9.79
N GLU A 201 5.36 10.26 10.43
CA GLU A 201 6.74 10.55 10.86
C GLU A 201 7.65 10.92 9.66
N LEU A 202 7.56 10.15 8.56
CA LEU A 202 8.26 10.47 7.32
C LEU A 202 7.76 11.77 6.68
N ALA A 203 6.51 12.19 6.93
CA ALA A 203 6.00 13.47 6.44
C ALA A 203 6.72 14.63 7.12
N SER A 204 6.91 14.56 8.44
CA SER A 204 7.67 15.56 9.19
C SER A 204 9.14 15.62 8.74
N GLN A 205 9.78 14.47 8.49
CA GLN A 205 11.16 14.44 7.96
C GLN A 205 11.24 15.05 6.55
N VAL A 206 10.22 14.85 5.70
CA VAL A 206 10.14 15.50 4.40
C VAL A 206 10.00 17.01 4.54
N GLU A 207 9.21 17.51 5.50
CA GLU A 207 9.08 18.94 5.77
C GLU A 207 10.41 19.54 6.23
N GLU A 208 11.08 18.94 7.21
CA GLU A 208 12.41 19.35 7.69
C GLU A 208 13.44 19.38 6.55
N ALA A 209 13.52 18.33 5.73
CA ALA A 209 14.43 18.29 4.59
C ALA A 209 14.10 19.35 3.51
N ASN A 210 12.83 19.73 3.34
CA ASN A 210 12.46 20.83 2.43
C ASN A 210 12.88 22.20 3.00
N GLU A 211 12.77 22.40 4.30
CA GLU A 211 13.22 23.63 4.96
C GLU A 211 14.73 23.79 4.81
N ASP A 212 15.49 22.71 5.08
CA ASP A 212 16.94 22.66 4.88
C ASP A 212 17.34 22.93 3.42
N LEU A 213 16.65 22.31 2.47
CA LEU A 213 16.88 22.54 1.04
C LEU A 213 16.62 24.00 0.65
N THR A 214 15.56 24.60 1.20
CA THR A 214 15.23 26.01 0.96
C THR A 214 16.30 26.92 1.54
N ALA A 215 16.77 26.64 2.77
CA ALA A 215 17.83 27.40 3.42
C ALA A 215 19.16 27.31 2.63
N VAL A 216 19.55 26.12 2.17
CA VAL A 216 20.76 25.94 1.35
C VAL A 216 20.62 26.64 0.00
N SER A 217 19.45 26.60 -0.63
CA SER A 217 19.20 27.32 -1.89
C SER A 217 19.33 28.84 -1.69
N GLN A 218 18.78 29.38 -0.59
CA GLN A 218 18.91 30.80 -0.26
C GLN A 218 20.36 31.19 0.05
N ALA A 219 21.10 30.33 0.76
CA ALA A 219 22.52 30.53 1.03
C ALA A 219 23.34 30.55 -0.28
N LEU A 220 23.04 29.66 -1.23
CA LEU A 220 23.66 29.67 -2.57
C LEU A 220 23.35 30.98 -3.32
N ASP A 221 22.11 31.43 -3.33
CA ASP A 221 21.73 32.67 -4.02
C ASP A 221 22.40 33.90 -3.38
N THR A 222 22.51 33.92 -2.05
CA THR A 222 23.24 34.95 -1.30
C THR A 222 24.73 34.94 -1.63
N LEU A 223 25.35 33.75 -1.70
CA LEU A 223 26.76 33.58 -2.04
C LEU A 223 27.04 33.99 -3.51
N LYS A 224 26.11 33.72 -4.42
CA LYS A 224 26.19 34.20 -5.81
C LYS A 224 26.07 35.72 -5.90
N ALA A 225 25.16 36.32 -5.13
CA ALA A 225 25.02 37.77 -5.07
C ALA A 225 26.30 38.43 -4.53
N SER A 226 26.93 37.84 -3.52
CA SER A 226 28.18 38.36 -2.94
C SER A 226 29.36 38.28 -3.93
N ALA A 227 29.35 37.37 -4.90
CA ALA A 227 30.37 37.33 -5.94
C ALA A 227 30.37 38.60 -6.81
N ASN A 228 29.19 39.14 -7.11
CA ASN A 228 29.07 40.38 -7.88
C ASN A 228 29.71 41.56 -7.14
N GLU A 229 29.56 41.60 -5.81
CA GLU A 229 30.11 42.66 -4.95
C GLU A 229 31.63 42.54 -4.77
N HIS A 230 32.11 41.33 -4.46
CA HIS A 230 33.52 41.11 -4.15
C HIS A 230 34.42 41.06 -5.39
N PHE A 231 33.89 40.58 -6.52
CA PHE A 231 34.68 40.32 -7.72
C PHE A 231 34.29 41.17 -8.94
N ASN A 232 33.30 42.06 -8.78
CA ASN A 232 32.75 42.89 -9.86
C ASN A 232 32.43 42.06 -11.12
N CYS A 233 31.83 40.89 -10.91
CA CYS A 233 31.44 39.95 -11.97
C CYS A 233 29.92 39.84 -12.09
N LEU A 234 29.43 39.16 -13.15
CA LEU A 234 28.06 38.64 -13.18
C LEU A 234 28.13 37.17 -12.79
N CYS A 235 27.51 36.78 -11.69
CA CYS A 235 27.33 35.38 -11.33
C CYS A 235 26.00 34.85 -11.87
N HIS A 236 26.06 33.81 -12.70
CA HIS A 236 24.85 33.10 -13.15
C HIS A 236 24.83 31.64 -12.68
N ARG A 237 24.20 30.74 -13.44
CA ARG A 237 23.97 29.35 -12.99
C ARG A 237 25.28 28.57 -12.90
N GLU A 238 26.09 28.64 -13.95
CA GLU A 238 27.28 27.80 -14.13
C GLU A 238 28.55 28.60 -14.39
N PHE A 239 28.47 29.93 -14.53
CA PHE A 239 29.61 30.77 -14.89
C PHE A 239 29.58 32.10 -14.14
N LEU A 240 30.78 32.62 -13.91
CA LEU A 240 31.04 34.02 -13.59
C LEU A 240 31.48 34.72 -14.87
N TYR A 241 30.98 35.94 -15.12
CA TYR A 241 31.31 36.72 -16.31
C TYR A 241 31.93 38.07 -15.94
N TRP A 242 32.87 38.52 -16.77
CA TRP A 242 33.47 39.85 -16.74
C TRP A 242 33.47 40.43 -18.14
N LEU A 243 33.06 41.70 -18.26
CA LEU A 243 33.16 42.44 -19.50
C LEU A 243 34.61 42.88 -19.72
N ALA A 244 35.16 42.61 -20.92
CA ALA A 244 36.52 43.01 -21.23
C ALA A 244 36.65 44.56 -21.25
N GLY A 245 37.78 45.05 -20.71
CA GLY A 245 38.15 46.48 -20.73
C GLY A 245 38.18 47.07 -22.13
N ASP A 246 38.98 46.43 -22.99
CA ASP A 246 39.43 47.00 -24.27
C ASP A 246 38.47 46.70 -25.43
N ASP A 247 37.70 45.62 -25.34
CA ASP A 247 36.80 45.16 -26.39
C ASP A 247 35.37 45.00 -25.86
N ARG A 248 34.41 45.69 -26.50
CA ARG A 248 32.99 45.62 -26.14
C ARG A 248 32.34 44.30 -26.54
N GLN A 249 32.94 43.59 -27.49
CA GLN A 249 32.42 42.33 -28.03
C GLN A 249 32.97 41.11 -27.29
N LEU A 250 33.89 41.29 -26.34
CA LEU A 250 34.54 40.18 -25.64
C LEU A 250 34.08 40.08 -24.18
N VAL A 251 33.79 38.85 -23.75
CA VAL A 251 33.44 38.52 -22.37
C VAL A 251 34.39 37.43 -21.88
N TYR A 252 34.99 37.66 -20.71
CA TYR A 252 35.75 36.63 -20.00
C TYR A 252 34.84 35.92 -19.01
N LEU A 253 35.03 34.62 -18.86
CA LEU A 253 34.21 33.83 -17.95
C LEU A 253 34.99 32.72 -17.26
N VAL A 254 34.54 32.42 -16.05
CA VAL A 254 35.06 31.34 -15.21
C VAL A 254 33.92 30.38 -14.89
N PRO A 255 34.00 29.11 -15.32
CA PRO A 255 33.03 28.08 -15.00
C PRO A 255 33.08 27.72 -13.53
N LEU A 256 31.90 27.45 -13.00
CA LEU A 256 31.67 27.03 -11.63
C LEU A 256 31.64 25.51 -11.48
N ILE A 257 31.42 24.80 -12.57
CA ILE A 257 31.35 23.34 -12.64
C ILE A 257 32.26 22.81 -13.75
N ASP A 258 32.73 21.57 -13.59
CA ASP A 258 33.37 20.84 -14.67
C ASP A 258 32.30 20.33 -15.63
N ASN A 259 32.49 20.51 -16.94
CA ASN A 259 31.60 19.96 -17.95
C ASN A 259 32.39 19.48 -19.17
N ARG A 260 32.30 18.18 -19.45
CA ARG A 260 33.06 17.54 -20.54
C ARG A 260 32.32 17.46 -21.87
N HIS A 261 31.00 17.62 -21.88
CA HIS A 261 30.17 17.13 -22.99
C HIS A 261 29.12 18.12 -23.50
N ASP A 262 28.67 19.08 -22.68
CA ASP A 262 27.51 19.90 -23.05
C ASP A 262 27.89 21.18 -23.81
N TYR A 263 29.18 21.48 -23.91
CA TYR A 263 29.71 22.68 -24.54
C TYR A 263 30.62 22.34 -25.73
N ASN A 264 30.94 23.36 -26.54
CA ASN A 264 31.79 23.20 -27.73
C ASN A 264 33.23 22.75 -27.40
N ILE A 265 33.64 22.84 -26.14
CA ILE A 265 34.93 22.39 -25.60
C ILE A 265 34.77 21.75 -24.22
N GLU A 266 35.79 21.01 -23.77
CA GLU A 266 35.87 20.55 -22.37
C GLU A 266 36.11 21.75 -21.45
N ILE A 267 35.17 21.96 -20.54
CA ILE A 267 35.20 23.04 -19.55
C ILE A 267 35.67 22.48 -18.21
N ARG A 268 36.62 23.18 -17.60
CA ARG A 268 37.09 22.92 -16.24
C ARG A 268 36.78 24.10 -15.33
N ALA A 269 36.29 23.80 -14.14
CA ALA A 269 35.98 24.81 -13.15
C ALA A 269 37.24 25.60 -12.76
N ARG A 270 37.05 26.90 -12.46
CA ARG A 270 38.12 27.86 -12.14
C ARG A 270 39.10 28.20 -13.28
N TYR A 271 38.96 27.61 -14.47
CA TYR A 271 39.75 28.01 -15.63
C TYR A 271 39.12 29.21 -16.33
N LEU A 272 39.94 30.01 -16.99
CA LEU A 272 39.50 31.22 -17.67
C LEU A 272 39.24 30.95 -19.15
N TYR A 273 38.04 31.29 -19.59
CA TYR A 273 37.60 31.20 -20.97
C TYR A 273 37.13 32.56 -21.47
N GLN A 274 36.98 32.68 -22.78
CA GLN A 274 36.43 33.86 -23.43
C GLN A 274 35.38 33.46 -24.46
N CYS A 275 34.43 34.36 -24.69
CA CYS A 275 33.44 34.24 -25.75
C CYS A 275 33.07 35.62 -26.30
N GLY A 276 32.44 35.63 -27.49
CA GLY A 276 31.78 36.81 -28.00
C GLY A 276 30.57 37.20 -27.15
N ALA A 277 30.29 38.49 -27.00
CA ALA A 277 29.16 39.00 -26.23
C ALA A 277 27.80 38.58 -26.84
N GLU A 278 27.72 38.46 -28.17
CA GLU A 278 26.51 38.01 -28.88
C GLU A 278 26.35 36.47 -28.89
N GLU A 279 27.47 35.74 -28.97
CA GLU A 279 27.49 34.27 -29.06
C GLU A 279 27.36 33.59 -27.69
N GLY A 280 27.91 34.20 -26.64
CA GLY A 280 27.88 33.71 -25.27
C GLY A 280 28.56 32.35 -25.09
N VAL A 281 28.09 31.56 -24.12
CA VAL A 281 28.67 30.26 -23.76
C VAL A 281 28.53 29.16 -24.83
N ALA A 282 27.86 29.44 -25.95
CA ALA A 282 27.77 28.49 -27.07
C ALA A 282 29.10 28.34 -27.83
N HIS A 283 29.95 29.38 -27.81
CA HIS A 283 31.22 29.42 -28.53
C HIS A 283 32.34 29.86 -27.58
N LEU A 284 32.75 28.93 -26.73
CA LEU A 284 33.84 29.17 -25.77
C LEU A 284 35.19 28.92 -26.42
N ALA A 285 36.15 29.78 -26.08
CA ALA A 285 37.56 29.59 -26.38
C ALA A 285 38.38 29.69 -25.08
N PRO A 286 39.40 28.84 -24.88
CA PRO A 286 40.31 28.99 -23.74
C PRO A 286 41.13 30.27 -23.88
N VAL A 287 41.32 31.00 -22.78
CA VAL A 287 42.21 32.17 -22.81
C VAL A 287 43.66 31.68 -22.78
N PRO A 288 44.51 32.04 -23.76
CA PRO A 288 45.90 31.61 -23.81
C PRO A 288 46.64 32.02 -22.54
N VAL A 289 47.31 31.07 -21.89
CA VAL A 289 48.20 31.36 -20.75
C VAL A 289 49.40 32.11 -21.32
N VAL A 290 49.47 33.41 -21.07
CA VAL A 290 50.68 34.18 -21.35
C VAL A 290 51.69 33.74 -20.31
N ASN A 291 52.56 32.79 -20.65
CA ASN A 291 53.78 32.62 -19.90
C ASN A 291 54.61 33.89 -20.13
N ASP A 292 55.08 34.51 -19.06
CA ASP A 292 56.13 35.55 -19.09
C ASP A 292 57.50 34.98 -19.54
N ASP A 293 57.52 33.99 -20.44
CA ASP A 293 58.73 33.46 -21.08
C ASP A 293 59.38 34.52 -22.02
N ALA A 294 58.75 35.69 -22.18
CA ALA A 294 59.32 36.83 -22.90
C ALA A 294 60.52 37.46 -22.16
N GLU A 295 60.60 37.34 -20.82
CA GLU A 295 61.80 37.79 -20.08
C GLU A 295 62.98 36.83 -20.25
N ASP A 296 62.73 35.51 -20.33
CA ASP A 296 63.80 34.51 -20.54
C ASP A 296 64.35 34.53 -21.98
N MET A 297 63.50 34.81 -22.98
CA MET A 297 63.96 35.02 -24.36
C MET A 297 64.74 36.34 -24.55
N SER A 298 64.46 37.35 -23.72
CA SER A 298 65.22 38.61 -23.71
C SER A 298 66.59 38.44 -23.07
N ARG A 299 66.70 37.68 -21.96
CA ARG A 299 67.99 37.28 -21.36
C ARG A 299 68.84 36.42 -22.28
N LEU A 300 68.22 35.47 -23.00
CA LEU A 300 68.94 34.66 -23.98
C LEU A 300 69.42 35.49 -25.18
N ARG A 301 68.67 36.51 -25.62
CA ARG A 301 69.14 37.46 -26.65
C ARG A 301 70.31 38.31 -26.17
N GLU A 302 70.29 38.84 -24.95
CA GLU A 302 71.43 39.60 -24.40
C GLU A 302 72.70 38.73 -24.27
N ILE A 303 72.55 37.45 -23.91
CA ILE A 303 73.69 36.51 -23.85
C ILE A 303 74.22 36.22 -25.26
N PHE A 304 73.35 36.07 -26.26
CA PHE A 304 73.77 35.81 -27.64
C PHE A 304 74.38 37.05 -28.32
N GLU A 305 73.86 38.26 -28.06
CA GLU A 305 74.42 39.50 -28.59
C GLU A 305 75.78 39.82 -27.93
N GLY A 306 75.92 39.58 -26.62
CA GLY A 306 77.21 39.72 -25.92
C GLY A 306 78.27 38.71 -26.36
N LEU A 307 77.88 37.55 -26.90
CA LEU A 307 78.83 36.55 -27.44
C LEU A 307 79.31 36.87 -28.85
N VAL A 308 78.52 37.61 -29.63
CA VAL A 308 78.83 38.00 -31.01
C VAL A 308 79.73 39.24 -31.07
N GLU A 309 79.70 40.12 -30.07
CA GLU A 309 80.65 41.23 -29.95
C GLU A 309 82.03 40.82 -29.40
N ALA A 310 82.18 39.58 -28.91
CA ALA A 310 83.42 39.04 -28.34
C ALA A 310 84.23 38.12 -29.30
N LEU A 311 83.79 37.98 -30.55
CA LEU A 311 84.45 37.24 -31.64
C LEU A 311 84.93 38.18 -32.73
#